data_AF-E9AU70-F1
#
_entry.id   AF-E9AU70-F1
#
_cell.length_a   1.000
_cell.length_b   1.000
_cell.length_c   1.000
_cell.angle_alpha   90.00
_cell.angle_beta   90.00
_cell.angle_gamma   90.00
#
_symmetry.space_group_name_H-M   'P 1'
#
loop_
_entity.id
_entity.type
_entity.pdbx_description
1 polymer ?
#
loop_
_entity_poly.entity_id
_entity_poly.type
_entity_poly.pdbx_seq_one_letter_code
_entity_poly.pdbx_strand_id
1 'polypeptide(L)'
;MRRDTCVRLLVTVMTGVVRDSKRVFSSFSDGSDEFQWKQRYLQERRDTAMEFLSDLKKRVPIHDAIRQRAIINRSTTKEVHCAKVFEDISSTGDIPADLDDSRSAIDELLDDLLMDENAADRLQHVDLGDVPLLENELLGDDASVEETIRRWLKLKRDTADYQSYASIPEGERSSWSAWYLRHVKCKDAD
;
A
#
# COMPACT_ATOMS: atom_id res chain seq x y z
N MET A 1 -24.32 -39.05 13.82
CA MET A 1 -23.03 -38.61 14.40
C MET A 1 -22.02 -38.30 13.29
N ARG A 2 -22.02 -37.08 12.73
CA ARG A 2 -20.98 -36.55 11.80
C ARG A 2 -21.06 -35.02 11.71
N ARG A 3 -20.88 -34.30 12.82
CA ARG A 3 -20.79 -32.82 12.82
C ARG A 3 -19.59 -32.26 13.60
N ASP A 4 -18.92 -33.07 14.43
CA ASP A 4 -17.83 -32.56 15.29
C ASP A 4 -16.45 -32.57 14.64
N THR A 5 -16.28 -33.21 13.48
CA THR A 5 -14.96 -33.34 12.83
C THR A 5 -14.58 -32.13 11.98
N CYS A 6 -15.54 -31.32 11.54
CA CYS A 6 -15.27 -30.17 10.66
C CYS A 6 -14.77 -28.95 11.45
N VAL A 7 -15.31 -28.70 12.65
CA VAL A 7 -14.91 -27.57 13.50
C VAL A 7 -13.49 -27.75 14.04
N ARG A 8 -13.09 -28.99 14.36
CA ARG A 8 -11.72 -29.29 14.81
C ARG A 8 -10.67 -29.09 13.72
N LEU A 9 -11.03 -29.32 12.44
CA LEU A 9 -10.12 -29.07 11.31
C LEU A 9 -9.90 -27.56 11.09
N LEU A 10 -10.94 -26.74 11.20
CA LEU A 10 -10.83 -25.28 11.07
C LEU A 10 -10.02 -24.65 12.22
N VAL A 11 -10.23 -25.09 13.46
CA VAL A 11 -9.48 -24.59 14.62
C VAL A 11 -8.01 -25.03 14.58
N THR A 12 -7.69 -26.19 14.01
CA THR A 12 -6.30 -26.67 13.89
C THR A 12 -5.55 -25.93 12.77
N VAL A 13 -6.22 -25.53 11.68
CA VAL A 13 -5.59 -24.68 10.65
C VAL A 13 -5.36 -23.25 11.16
N MET A 14 -6.30 -22.67 11.91
CA MET A 14 -6.11 -21.31 12.45
C MET A 14 -5.09 -21.23 13.60
N THR A 15 -4.90 -22.32 14.36
CA THR A 15 -3.85 -22.37 15.40
C THR A 15 -2.50 -22.87 14.89
N GLY A 16 -2.48 -23.56 13.74
CA GLY A 16 -1.26 -24.06 13.09
C GLY A 16 -0.47 -23.00 12.29
N VAL A 17 -1.15 -21.97 11.79
CA VAL A 17 -0.48 -20.88 11.02
C VAL A 17 0.24 -19.88 11.93
N VAL A 18 -0.07 -19.85 13.23
CA VAL A 18 0.45 -18.81 14.15
C VAL A 18 1.72 -19.24 14.91
N ARG A 19 2.12 -20.52 14.88
CA ARG A 19 3.26 -21.01 15.68
C ARG A 19 4.65 -20.91 15.03
N ASP A 20 4.74 -20.58 13.75
CA ASP A 20 6.01 -20.29 13.06
C ASP A 20 6.16 -18.83 12.61
N SER A 21 5.40 -17.91 13.21
CA SER A 21 5.68 -16.48 13.08
C SER A 21 6.83 -16.09 14.00
N LYS A 22 8.04 -16.59 13.71
CA LYS A 22 9.25 -15.85 14.11
C LYS A 22 9.10 -14.46 13.51
N ARG A 23 9.14 -13.42 14.35
CA ARG A 23 8.96 -12.02 13.95
C ARG A 23 9.86 -11.69 12.74
N VAL A 24 9.29 -11.70 11.53
CA VAL A 24 9.98 -11.38 10.27
C VAL A 24 10.29 -9.88 10.16
N PHE A 25 9.81 -9.06 11.10
CA PHE A 25 10.13 -7.63 11.13
C PHE A 25 11.63 -7.31 11.20
N SER A 26 12.47 -8.24 11.69
CA SER A 26 13.93 -8.04 11.70
C SER A 26 14.58 -8.09 10.31
N SER A 27 13.86 -8.50 9.26
CA SER A 27 14.46 -8.62 7.94
C SER A 27 14.42 -7.35 7.09
N PHE A 28 13.61 -6.37 7.51
CA PHE A 28 13.52 -5.06 6.88
C PHE A 28 14.63 -4.11 7.33
N SER A 29 15.43 -4.48 8.35
CA SER A 29 16.61 -3.70 8.74
C SER A 29 17.79 -3.94 7.81
N ASP A 30 18.69 -2.96 7.79
CA ASP A 30 19.98 -3.05 7.12
C ASP A 30 20.82 -4.18 7.74
N GLY A 31 21.69 -4.79 6.93
CA GLY A 31 22.51 -5.94 7.32
C GLY A 31 22.37 -7.14 6.37
N SER A 32 23.08 -8.22 6.70
CA SER A 32 23.16 -9.45 5.89
C SER A 32 21.91 -10.34 5.96
N ASP A 33 20.95 -10.03 6.83
CA ASP A 33 19.73 -10.80 7.01
C ASP A 33 18.83 -10.75 5.76
N GLU A 34 18.22 -11.90 5.45
CA GLU A 34 17.35 -12.14 4.28
C GLU A 34 17.92 -11.62 2.94
N PHE A 35 19.19 -11.99 2.69
CA PHE A 35 19.95 -11.69 1.48
C PHE A 35 19.19 -11.93 0.16
N GLN A 36 18.27 -12.91 0.10
CA GLN A 36 17.61 -13.32 -1.14
C GLN A 36 16.77 -12.22 -1.79
N TRP A 37 15.89 -11.55 -1.02
CA TRP A 37 15.04 -10.49 -1.60
C TRP A 37 15.85 -9.21 -1.85
N LYS A 38 16.84 -8.91 -0.99
CA LYS A 38 17.78 -7.79 -1.17
C LYS A 38 18.60 -7.95 -2.46
N GLN A 39 19.15 -9.16 -2.69
CA GLN A 39 19.87 -9.49 -3.92
C GLN A 39 18.95 -9.42 -5.14
N ARG A 40 17.74 -9.98 -5.05
CA ARG A 40 16.75 -9.92 -6.13
C ARG A 40 16.44 -8.47 -6.51
N TYR A 41 16.19 -7.61 -5.53
CA TYR A 41 15.93 -6.20 -5.75
C TYR A 41 17.10 -5.51 -6.48
N LEU A 42 18.34 -5.71 -6.01
CA LEU A 42 19.53 -5.13 -6.66
C LEU A 42 19.73 -5.64 -8.09
N GLN A 43 19.44 -6.93 -8.32
CA GLN A 43 19.50 -7.54 -9.64
C GLN A 43 18.45 -6.95 -10.59
N GLU A 44 17.19 -6.86 -10.16
CA GLU A 44 16.11 -6.27 -10.95
C GLU A 44 16.42 -4.81 -11.33
N ARG A 45 17.06 -4.04 -10.44
CA ARG A 45 17.52 -2.67 -10.74
C ARG A 45 18.62 -2.64 -11.78
N ARG A 46 19.61 -3.52 -11.67
CA ARG A 46 20.69 -3.63 -12.65
C ARG A 46 20.16 -4.04 -14.02
N ASP A 47 19.29 -5.04 -14.06
CA ASP A 47 18.72 -5.55 -15.31
C ASP A 47 17.89 -4.48 -16.01
N THR A 48 17.06 -3.74 -15.27
CA THR A 48 16.30 -2.61 -15.80
C THR A 48 17.22 -1.51 -16.37
N ALA A 49 18.29 -1.17 -15.67
CA ALA A 49 19.25 -0.16 -16.12
C ALA A 49 19.97 -0.60 -17.40
N MET A 50 20.44 -1.84 -17.43
CA MET A 50 21.13 -2.40 -18.60
C MET A 50 20.21 -2.51 -19.80
N GLU A 51 18.97 -2.94 -19.59
CA GLU A 51 17.96 -3.03 -20.63
C GLU A 51 17.65 -1.65 -21.22
N PHE A 52 17.50 -0.62 -20.39
CA PHE A 52 17.28 0.76 -20.86
C PHE A 52 18.48 1.33 -21.64
N LEU A 53 19.70 1.15 -21.13
CA LEU A 53 20.90 1.73 -21.72
C LEU A 53 21.41 0.98 -22.95
N SER A 54 21.43 -0.36 -22.91
CA SER A 54 22.14 -1.21 -23.86
C SER A 54 21.26 -1.99 -24.83
N ASP A 55 19.97 -2.22 -24.53
CA ASP A 55 19.11 -2.98 -25.43
C ASP A 55 18.55 -2.10 -26.57
N LEU A 56 19.28 -2.12 -27.69
CA LEU A 56 18.86 -1.41 -28.91
C LEU A 56 17.57 -1.95 -29.50
N LYS A 57 17.20 -3.21 -29.23
CA LYS A 57 15.98 -3.83 -29.78
C LYS A 57 14.70 -3.23 -29.20
N LYS A 58 14.79 -2.55 -28.05
CA LYS A 58 13.66 -1.84 -27.44
C LYS A 58 13.44 -0.44 -27.98
N ARG A 59 14.39 0.10 -28.76
CA ARG A 59 14.31 1.46 -29.36
C ARG A 59 13.55 1.42 -30.68
N VAL A 60 12.33 0.88 -30.66
CA VAL A 60 11.51 0.63 -31.85
C VAL A 60 10.22 1.47 -31.77
N PRO A 61 9.81 2.14 -32.87
CA PRO A 61 8.54 2.82 -32.94
C PRO A 61 7.35 1.87 -32.69
N ILE A 62 6.37 2.35 -31.94
CA ILE A 62 5.17 1.57 -31.63
C ILE A 62 4.31 1.34 -32.89
N HIS A 63 4.01 0.08 -33.16
CA HIS A 63 3.15 -0.37 -34.29
C HIS A 63 1.92 -1.13 -33.77
N ASP A 64 0.99 -1.45 -34.66
CA ASP A 64 -0.37 -1.90 -34.29
C ASP A 64 -0.38 -3.16 -33.41
N ALA A 65 0.49 -4.12 -33.68
CA ALA A 65 0.61 -5.32 -32.85
C ALA A 65 0.99 -4.97 -31.40
N ILE A 66 1.90 -4.01 -31.19
CA ILE A 66 2.26 -3.53 -29.85
C ILE A 66 1.07 -2.79 -29.23
N ARG A 67 0.39 -1.92 -29.98
CA ARG A 67 -0.76 -1.14 -29.46
C ARG A 67 -1.88 -2.06 -28.97
N GLN A 68 -2.28 -3.03 -29.79
CA GLN A 68 -3.35 -3.97 -29.45
C GLN A 68 -2.98 -4.83 -28.24
N ARG A 69 -1.76 -5.39 -28.21
CA ARG A 69 -1.30 -6.19 -27.07
C ARG A 69 -1.18 -5.37 -25.78
N ALA A 70 -0.72 -4.13 -25.86
CA ALA A 70 -0.63 -3.25 -24.69
C ALA A 70 -2.02 -2.92 -24.11
N ILE A 71 -3.03 -2.73 -24.97
CA ILE A 71 -4.42 -2.53 -24.52
C ILE A 71 -4.94 -3.77 -23.79
N ILE A 72 -4.73 -4.96 -24.36
CA ILE A 72 -5.12 -6.24 -23.73
C ILE A 72 -4.41 -6.41 -22.38
N ASN A 73 -3.10 -6.20 -22.31
CA ASN A 73 -2.36 -6.32 -21.05
C ASN A 73 -2.83 -5.29 -20.00
N ARG A 74 -3.22 -4.09 -20.44
CA ARG A 74 -3.81 -3.07 -19.55
C ARG A 74 -5.18 -3.47 -19.02
N SER A 75 -6.03 -4.14 -19.81
CA SER A 75 -7.31 -4.63 -19.29
C SER A 75 -7.10 -5.80 -18.34
N THR A 76 -6.24 -6.77 -18.69
CA THR A 76 -5.96 -7.93 -17.83
C THR A 76 -5.42 -7.52 -16.46
N THR A 77 -4.52 -6.53 -16.41
CA THR A 77 -3.98 -6.04 -15.11
C THR A 77 -5.02 -5.30 -14.27
N LYS A 78 -6.04 -4.70 -14.86
CA LYS A 78 -7.17 -4.09 -14.13
C LYS A 78 -8.11 -5.14 -13.52
N GLU A 79 -8.21 -6.31 -14.14
CA GLU A 79 -9.03 -7.43 -13.68
C GLU A 79 -8.36 -8.21 -12.54
N VAL A 80 -7.07 -7.98 -12.27
CA VAL A 80 -6.37 -8.59 -11.13
C VAL A 80 -6.84 -7.89 -9.85
N HIS A 81 -7.70 -8.57 -9.10
CA HIS A 81 -8.11 -8.13 -7.78
C HIS A 81 -7.08 -8.56 -6.72
N CYS A 82 -6.70 -7.63 -5.84
CA CYS A 82 -5.88 -7.95 -4.68
C CYS A 82 -6.71 -8.78 -3.69
N ALA A 83 -6.21 -9.93 -3.27
CA ALA A 83 -6.85 -10.72 -2.23
C ALA A 83 -6.83 -9.91 -0.93
N LYS A 84 -8.02 -9.53 -0.44
CA LYS A 84 -8.16 -8.83 0.84
C LYS A 84 -7.76 -9.81 1.96
N VAL A 85 -6.83 -9.39 2.82
CA VAL A 85 -6.35 -10.21 3.94
C VAL A 85 -7.40 -10.30 5.06
N PHE A 86 -8.25 -9.28 5.15
CA PHE A 86 -9.44 -9.26 6.00
C PHE A 86 -10.65 -9.04 5.09
N GLU A 87 -11.71 -9.82 5.27
CA GLU A 87 -13.01 -9.46 4.68
C GLU A 87 -13.48 -8.17 5.34
N ASP A 88 -14.07 -7.27 4.56
CA ASP A 88 -14.71 -6.08 5.12
C ASP A 88 -15.91 -6.56 5.94
N ILE A 89 -15.74 -6.69 7.26
CA ILE A 89 -16.82 -7.05 8.18
C ILE A 89 -17.77 -5.84 8.40
N SER A 90 -17.81 -4.90 7.47
CA SER A 90 -18.76 -3.78 7.44
C SER A 90 -20.11 -4.21 6.84
N SER A 91 -20.59 -5.39 7.23
CA SER A 91 -21.96 -5.85 6.96
C SER A 91 -22.63 -6.12 8.30
N THR A 92 -22.89 -5.04 9.03
CA THR A 92 -23.91 -5.00 10.06
C THR A 92 -24.56 -3.63 9.97
N GLY A 93 -25.48 -3.50 9.02
CA GLY A 93 -26.27 -2.29 8.77
C GLY A 93 -26.08 -1.78 7.35
N ASP A 94 -27.18 -1.70 6.61
CA ASP A 94 -27.28 -1.00 5.32
C ASP A 94 -26.79 0.45 5.50
N ILE A 95 -25.54 0.73 5.12
CA ILE A 95 -25.04 2.10 4.96
C ILE A 95 -25.31 2.47 3.50
N PRO A 96 -26.18 3.46 3.21
CA PRO A 96 -26.45 3.89 1.85
C PRO A 96 -25.16 4.39 1.20
N ALA A 97 -24.98 4.07 -0.07
CA ALA A 97 -23.78 4.31 -0.86
C ALA A 97 -23.49 5.79 -1.18
N ASP A 98 -24.18 6.74 -0.52
CA ASP A 98 -23.95 8.18 -0.66
C ASP A 98 -23.27 8.73 0.60
N LEU A 99 -22.02 9.12 0.45
CA LEU A 99 -21.22 9.77 1.50
C LEU A 99 -21.83 11.11 1.97
N ASP A 100 -22.73 11.71 1.18
CA ASP A 100 -23.43 12.96 1.51
C ASP A 100 -24.52 12.72 2.59
N ASP A 101 -25.18 11.56 2.58
CA ASP A 101 -26.17 11.18 3.62
C ASP A 101 -25.51 10.89 4.97
N SER A 102 -24.23 10.48 4.95
CA SER A 102 -23.49 10.13 6.17
C SER A 102 -23.21 11.36 7.05
N ARG A 103 -22.91 12.51 6.42
CA ARG A 103 -22.68 13.78 7.13
C ARG A 103 -23.97 14.33 7.72
N SER A 104 -25.07 14.25 6.96
CA SER A 104 -26.40 14.64 7.46
C SER A 104 -26.83 13.80 8.68
N ALA A 105 -26.54 12.50 8.70
CA ALA A 105 -26.87 11.63 9.83
C ALA A 105 -26.00 11.92 11.07
N ILE A 106 -24.74 12.32 10.87
CA ILE A 106 -23.85 12.76 11.95
C ILE A 106 -24.36 14.08 12.55
N ASP A 107 -24.75 15.03 11.70
CA ASP A 107 -25.30 16.32 12.15
C ASP A 107 -26.61 16.13 12.96
N GLU A 108 -27.50 15.24 12.53
CA GLU A 108 -28.74 14.89 13.26
C GLU A 108 -28.45 14.24 14.63
N LEU A 109 -27.46 13.33 14.70
CA LEU A 109 -27.01 12.73 15.97
C LEU A 109 -26.35 13.74 16.91
N LEU A 110 -25.63 14.73 16.36
CA LEU A 110 -25.05 15.83 17.12
C LEU A 110 -26.13 16.73 17.72
N ASP A 111 -27.17 17.06 16.94
CA ASP A 111 -28.31 17.83 17.43
C ASP A 111 -29.05 17.08 18.55
N ASP A 112 -29.28 15.78 18.40
CA ASP A 112 -29.88 14.93 19.44
C ASP A 112 -29.01 14.87 20.72
N LEU A 113 -27.69 14.81 20.57
CA LEU A 113 -26.76 14.80 21.71
C LEU A 113 -26.73 16.15 22.43
N LEU A 114 -26.86 17.27 21.71
CA LEU A 114 -26.94 18.62 22.29
C LEU A 114 -28.22 18.83 23.10
N MET A 115 -29.28 18.06 22.82
CA MET A 115 -30.54 18.07 23.56
C MET A 115 -30.58 17.09 24.75
N ASP A 116 -29.58 16.20 24.91
CA ASP A 116 -29.49 15.24 26.03
C ASP A 116 -28.84 15.90 27.27
N GLU A 117 -29.63 16.10 28.33
CA GLU A 117 -29.16 16.68 29.60
C GLU A 117 -28.06 15.85 30.29
N ASN A 118 -27.91 14.56 29.96
CA ASN A 118 -26.89 13.68 30.53
C ASN A 118 -25.66 13.48 29.63
N ALA A 119 -25.57 14.18 28.49
CA ALA A 119 -24.46 14.02 27.55
C ALA A 119 -23.10 14.33 28.20
N ALA A 120 -23.04 15.33 29.08
CA ALA A 120 -21.81 15.74 29.76
C ALA A 120 -21.25 14.64 30.69
N ASP A 121 -22.10 13.94 31.43
CA ASP A 121 -21.70 12.84 32.32
C ASP A 121 -21.20 11.62 31.52
N ARG A 122 -21.77 11.40 30.33
CA ARG A 122 -21.36 10.30 29.43
C ARG A 122 -20.04 10.61 28.73
N LEU A 123 -19.81 11.87 28.36
CA LEU A 123 -18.57 12.34 27.72
C LEU A 123 -17.40 12.47 28.71
N GLN A 124 -17.66 12.59 30.02
CA GLN A 124 -16.61 12.60 31.05
C GLN A 124 -15.73 11.33 31.03
N HIS A 125 -16.20 10.23 30.47
CA HIS A 125 -15.49 8.95 30.42
C HIS A 125 -14.74 8.71 29.11
N VAL A 126 -14.82 9.63 28.15
CA VAL A 126 -14.04 9.56 26.91
C VAL A 126 -12.61 10.00 27.19
N ASP A 127 -11.64 9.19 26.76
CA ASP A 127 -10.24 9.58 26.86
C ASP A 127 -9.94 10.73 25.90
N LEU A 128 -9.31 11.78 26.42
CA LEU A 128 -8.92 12.94 25.63
C LEU A 128 -7.88 12.59 24.55
N GLY A 129 -7.17 11.46 24.70
CA GLY A 129 -6.28 10.92 23.66
C GLY A 129 -7.01 10.39 22.43
N ASP A 130 -8.27 9.97 22.58
CA ASP A 130 -9.08 9.39 21.49
C ASP A 130 -9.90 10.45 20.74
N VAL A 131 -10.15 11.61 21.35
CA VAL A 131 -10.92 12.72 20.75
C VAL A 131 -10.33 13.17 19.40
N PRO A 132 -9.00 13.35 19.22
CA PRO A 132 -8.44 13.70 17.91
C PRO A 132 -8.59 12.59 16.86
N LEU A 133 -8.68 11.32 17.28
CA LEU A 133 -8.89 10.21 16.33
C LEU A 133 -10.33 10.25 15.81
N LEU A 134 -11.30 10.47 16.70
CA LEU A 134 -12.72 10.61 16.36
C LEU A 134 -12.98 11.86 15.52
N GLU A 135 -12.34 12.99 15.86
CA GLU A 135 -12.40 14.23 15.07
C GLU A 135 -11.89 14.00 13.64
N ASN A 136 -10.76 13.29 13.48
CA ASN A 136 -10.22 12.99 12.16
C ASN A 136 -11.06 11.97 11.36
N GLU A 137 -11.72 11.02 12.02
CA GLU A 137 -12.60 10.06 11.34
C GLU A 137 -13.91 10.70 10.87
N LEU A 138 -14.51 11.56 11.69
CA LEU A 138 -15.82 12.15 11.42
C LEU A 138 -15.72 13.43 10.58
N LEU A 139 -14.70 14.25 10.82
CA LEU A 139 -14.56 15.61 10.25
C LEU A 139 -13.28 15.80 9.43
N GLY A 140 -12.37 14.81 9.42
CA GLY A 140 -11.08 14.93 8.76
C GLY A 140 -11.15 15.00 7.23
N ASP A 141 -10.07 15.51 6.64
CA ASP A 141 -9.87 15.56 5.18
C ASP A 141 -8.98 14.39 4.72
N ASP A 142 -9.57 13.46 3.98
CA ASP A 142 -8.91 12.29 3.38
C ASP A 142 -7.73 12.68 2.48
N ALA A 143 -7.74 13.88 1.89
CA ALA A 143 -6.70 14.30 0.94
C ALA A 143 -5.31 14.39 1.60
N SER A 144 -5.24 14.81 2.86
CA SER A 144 -3.99 14.96 3.61
C SER A 144 -3.34 13.61 3.94
N VAL A 145 -4.17 12.62 4.28
CA VAL A 145 -3.75 11.24 4.54
C VAL A 145 -3.29 10.58 3.25
N GLU A 146 -4.02 10.81 2.15
CA GLU A 146 -3.66 10.28 0.84
C GLU A 146 -2.28 10.78 0.39
N GLU A 147 -1.96 12.07 0.57
CA GLU A 147 -0.63 12.60 0.26
C GLU A 147 0.47 11.91 1.08
N THR A 148 0.22 11.68 2.37
CA THR A 148 1.16 10.98 3.26
C THR A 148 1.40 9.54 2.78
N ILE A 149 0.34 8.83 2.40
CA ILE A 149 0.44 7.48 1.85
C ILE A 149 1.21 7.48 0.53
N ARG A 150 0.93 8.42 -0.38
CA ARG A 150 1.66 8.55 -1.66
C ARG A 150 3.15 8.79 -1.41
N ARG A 151 3.50 9.58 -0.40
CA ARG A 151 4.89 9.84 0.01
C ARG A 151 5.58 8.58 0.53
N TRP A 152 4.91 7.78 1.36
CA TRP A 152 5.46 6.52 1.88
C TRP A 152 5.62 5.47 0.80
N LEU A 153 4.63 5.32 -0.07
CA LEU A 153 4.67 4.37 -1.19
C LEU A 153 5.73 4.75 -2.23
N LYS A 154 6.09 6.04 -2.34
CA LYS A 154 7.00 6.57 -3.38
C LYS A 154 6.53 6.13 -4.76
N LEU A 155 5.43 6.69 -5.23
CA LEU A 155 4.84 6.34 -6.53
C LEU A 155 5.89 6.35 -7.65
N LYS A 156 5.85 5.34 -8.52
CA LYS A 156 6.78 5.17 -9.65
C LYS A 156 8.26 5.14 -9.26
N ARG A 157 8.61 4.72 -8.03
CA ARG A 157 10.00 4.61 -7.52
C ARG A 157 11.00 4.00 -8.52
N ASP A 158 10.55 3.06 -9.34
CA ASP A 158 11.43 2.25 -10.18
C ASP A 158 11.48 2.74 -11.63
N THR A 159 10.45 3.48 -12.04
CA THR A 159 10.26 3.94 -13.42
C THR A 159 10.50 5.43 -13.58
N ALA A 160 10.33 6.22 -12.52
CA ALA A 160 10.47 7.68 -12.55
C ALA A 160 11.88 8.12 -12.99
N ASP A 161 12.92 7.39 -12.60
CA ASP A 161 14.30 7.71 -12.95
C ASP A 161 14.54 7.67 -14.47
N TYR A 162 13.85 6.80 -15.21
CA TYR A 162 13.99 6.66 -16.67
C TYR A 162 12.94 7.45 -17.46
N GLN A 163 11.87 7.89 -16.80
CA GLN A 163 10.79 8.68 -17.42
C GLN A 163 10.98 10.19 -17.24
N SER A 164 11.77 10.60 -16.25
CA SER A 164 12.06 12.02 -15.99
C SER A 164 12.96 12.59 -17.10
N TYR A 165 12.67 13.81 -17.54
CA TYR A 165 13.45 14.47 -18.57
C TYR A 165 14.86 14.77 -18.08
N ALA A 166 15.88 14.31 -18.82
CA ALA A 166 17.29 14.56 -18.57
C ALA A 166 17.81 14.17 -17.15
N SER A 167 17.20 13.17 -16.51
CA SER A 167 17.56 12.70 -15.16
C SER A 167 18.88 11.94 -15.07
N ILE A 168 19.35 11.36 -16.18
CA ILE A 168 20.60 10.60 -16.27
C ILE A 168 21.61 11.42 -17.08
N PRO A 169 22.70 11.89 -16.43
CA PRO A 169 23.74 12.66 -17.09
C PRO A 169 24.53 11.78 -18.07
N GLU A 170 25.10 12.40 -19.11
CA GLU A 170 25.77 11.65 -20.19
C GLU A 170 26.95 10.82 -19.72
N GLY A 171 27.72 11.32 -18.75
CA GLY A 171 28.84 10.59 -18.15
C GLY A 171 28.43 9.31 -17.43
N GLU A 172 27.16 9.18 -17.03
CA GLU A 172 26.62 8.02 -16.32
C GLU A 172 25.84 7.06 -17.24
N ARG A 173 25.85 7.30 -18.56
CA ARG A 173 25.21 6.42 -19.57
C ARG A 173 26.11 5.26 -19.99
N SER A 174 26.86 4.70 -19.05
CA SER A 174 27.72 3.53 -19.28
C SER A 174 27.19 2.30 -18.55
N SER A 175 27.56 1.11 -19.03
CA SER A 175 27.14 -0.16 -18.44
C SER A 175 27.76 -0.44 -17.06
N TRP A 176 28.86 0.23 -16.73
CA TRP A 176 29.52 0.13 -15.44
C TRP A 176 29.09 1.23 -14.46
N SER A 177 28.37 2.25 -14.93
CA SER A 177 27.85 3.33 -14.11
C SER A 177 26.78 2.82 -13.15
N ALA A 178 26.92 3.14 -11.87
CA ALA A 178 26.03 2.69 -10.79
C ALA A 178 24.91 3.70 -10.47
N TRP A 179 24.48 4.49 -11.46
CA TRP A 179 23.53 5.58 -11.27
C TRP A 179 22.19 5.14 -10.68
N TYR A 180 21.75 3.92 -10.98
CA TYR A 180 20.53 3.31 -10.48
C TYR A 180 20.55 2.98 -8.96
N LEU A 181 21.67 3.20 -8.26
CA LEU A 181 21.82 2.96 -6.82
C LEU A 181 21.86 4.25 -5.99
N ARG A 182 21.81 5.44 -6.61
CA ARG A 182 21.95 6.74 -5.93
C ARG A 182 20.92 7.01 -4.83
N HIS A 183 19.76 6.35 -4.88
CA HIS A 183 18.67 6.52 -3.90
C HIS A 183 18.85 5.63 -2.67
N VAL A 184 19.79 4.70 -2.69
CA VAL A 184 20.09 3.82 -1.55
C VAL A 184 20.84 4.65 -0.51
N LYS A 185 20.24 4.82 0.66
CA LYS A 185 20.85 5.50 1.81
C LYS A 185 21.04 4.48 2.93
N CYS A 186 22.27 4.37 3.45
CA CYS A 186 22.54 3.63 4.68
C CYS A 186 22.26 4.55 5.87
N LYS A 187 21.61 4.04 6.91
CA LYS A 187 21.31 4.83 8.12
C LYS A 187 22.55 5.20 8.94
N ASP A 188 23.66 4.48 8.77
CA ASP A 188 24.88 4.64 9.58
C ASP A 188 25.92 5.61 8.96
N ALA A 189 25.49 6.45 7.99
CA ALA A 189 26.37 7.36 7.25
C ALA A 189 26.25 8.84 7.66
N ASP A 190 25.81 9.10 8.91
CA ASP A 190 25.87 10.40 9.59
C ASP A 190 26.81 10.33 10.81
#